data_AF-A0A3C0WFF9-F1
#
_entry.id   AF-A0A3C0WFF9-F1
#
_cell.length_a   1.000
_cell.length_b   1.000
_cell.length_c   1.000
_cell.angle_alpha   90.00
_cell.angle_beta   90.00
_cell.angle_gamma   90.00
#
_symmetry.space_group_name_H-M   'P 1'
#
loop_
_entity.id
_entity.type
_entity.pdbx_description
1 polymer ?
#
loop_
_entity_poly.entity_id
_entity_poly.type
_entity_poly.pdbx_seq_one_letter_code
_entity_poly.pdbx_strand_id
1 'polypeptide(L)' 'MSAFPDSLIARKRGIDAAEASRTLAEEAVNVSDESEYWRLVSDLDFWLRCDGHARNPGTTADLVGAALLVSLLASRG' A
#
# COMPACT_ATOMS: atom_id res chain seq x y z
N MET A 1 -4.43 -1.37 -0.82
CA MET A 1 -3.31 -2.16 -0.28
C MET A 1 -3.77 -3.17 0.77
N SER A 2 -4.62 -2.82 1.74
CA SER A 2 -5.11 -3.77 2.77
C SER A 2 -6.00 -4.90 2.25
N ALA A 3 -6.69 -4.70 1.11
CA ALA A 3 -7.59 -5.70 0.56
C ALA A 3 -6.89 -6.90 -0.10
N PHE A 4 -5.70 -6.71 -0.69
CA PHE A 4 -4.97 -7.74 -1.42
C PHE A 4 -3.45 -7.55 -1.26
N PRO A 5 -2.67 -8.62 -1.10
CA PRO A 5 -1.20 -8.54 -1.10
C PRO A 5 -0.68 -7.98 -2.43
N ASP A 6 0.38 -7.16 -2.37
CA ASP A 6 0.97 -6.57 -3.57
C ASP A 6 1.77 -7.59 -4.38
N SER A 7 1.41 -7.79 -5.66
CA SER A 7 2.03 -8.81 -6.50
C SER A 7 3.47 -8.47 -6.90
N LEU A 8 3.86 -7.20 -6.93
CA LEU A 8 5.24 -6.80 -7.18
C LEU A 8 6.14 -7.13 -5.99
N ILE A 9 5.65 -6.92 -4.77
CA ILE A 9 6.34 -7.36 -3.55
C ILE A 9 6.45 -8.89 -3.56
N ALA A 10 5.34 -9.61 -3.81
CA ALA A 10 5.33 -11.07 -3.84
C ALA A 10 6.35 -11.63 -4.83
N ARG A 11 6.46 -11.03 -6.02
CA ARG A 11 7.45 -11.40 -7.04
C ARG A 11 8.89 -11.17 -6.59
N LYS A 12 9.18 -10.08 -5.87
CA LYS A 12 10.55 -9.68 -5.48
C LYS A 12 11.01 -10.31 -4.16
N ARG A 13 10.09 -10.56 -3.22
CA ARG A 13 10.39 -10.89 -1.81
C ARG A 13 9.58 -12.07 -1.26
N GLY A 14 8.72 -12.68 -2.07
CA GLY A 14 7.87 -13.79 -1.66
C GLY A 14 6.54 -13.33 -1.04
N ILE A 15 5.61 -14.29 -0.93
CA ILE A 15 4.25 -14.02 -0.48
C ILE A 15 4.18 -13.52 0.97
N ASP A 16 5.05 -14.01 1.84
CA ASP A 16 5.06 -13.61 3.26
C ASP A 16 5.33 -12.11 3.43
N ALA A 17 6.24 -11.54 2.62
CA ALA A 17 6.50 -10.11 2.62
C ALA A 17 5.31 -9.31 2.08
N ALA A 18 4.62 -9.83 1.06
CA ALA A 18 3.43 -9.18 0.52
C ALA A 18 2.26 -9.20 1.54
N GLU A 19 2.09 -10.30 2.26
CA GLU A 19 1.11 -10.43 3.34
C GLU A 19 1.43 -9.51 4.52
N ALA A 20 2.70 -9.41 4.93
CA ALA A 20 3.11 -8.46 5.97
C ALA A 20 2.76 -7.01 5.59
N SER A 21 3.00 -6.61 4.34
CA SER A 21 2.58 -5.30 3.84
C SER A 21 1.06 -5.09 3.90
N ARG A 22 0.28 -6.13 3.61
CA ARG A 22 -1.19 -6.09 3.67
C ARG A 22 -1.67 -5.92 5.11
N THR A 23 -1.15 -6.72 6.03
CA THR A 23 -1.52 -6.69 7.46
C THR A 23 -1.22 -5.34 8.09
N LEU A 24 -0.02 -4.79 7.87
CA LEU A 24 0.34 -3.47 8.39
C LEU A 24 -0.58 -2.36 7.83
N ALA A 25 -0.98 -2.46 6.56
CA ALA A 25 -1.95 -1.54 5.97
C ALA A 25 -3.37 -1.73 6.54
N GLU A 26 -3.77 -2.97 6.83
CA GLU A 26 -5.04 -3.33 7.45
C GLU A 26 -5.12 -2.79 8.89
N GLU A 27 -4.05 -2.90 9.67
CA GLU A 27 -3.96 -2.32 11.01
C GLU A 27 -4.17 -0.80 10.97
N ALA A 28 -3.47 -0.10 10.08
CA ALA A 28 -3.59 1.35 9.97
C ALA A 28 -5.03 1.81 9.66
N VAL A 29 -5.73 1.15 8.71
CA VAL A 29 -7.08 1.58 8.31
C VAL A 29 -8.18 1.22 9.32
N ASN A 30 -7.90 0.34 10.28
CA ASN A 30 -8.87 -0.11 11.28
C ASN A 30 -8.82 0.72 12.58
N VAL A 31 -7.91 1.69 12.67
CA VAL A 31 -7.82 2.59 13.84
C VAL A 31 -8.69 3.83 13.62
N SER A 32 -9.40 4.24 14.67
CA SER A 32 -10.23 5.45 14.67
C SER A 32 -9.52 6.70 15.20
N ASP A 33 -8.45 6.52 15.98
CA ASP A 33 -7.65 7.63 16.50
C ASP A 33 -6.69 8.16 15.42
N GLU A 34 -6.77 9.45 15.14
CA GLU A 34 -5.97 10.06 14.06
C GLU A 34 -4.47 10.02 14.35
N SER A 35 -4.06 10.22 15.61
CA SER A 35 -2.64 10.23 15.97
C SER A 35 -2.02 8.84 15.81
N GLU A 36 -2.76 7.81 16.20
CA GLU A 36 -2.38 6.42 16.04
C GLU A 36 -2.41 5.98 14.57
N TYR A 37 -3.41 6.42 13.78
CA TYR A 37 -3.45 6.22 12.33
C TYR A 37 -2.16 6.73 11.68
N TRP A 38 -1.78 7.98 11.93
CA TRP A 38 -0.59 8.56 11.32
C TRP A 38 0.70 7.90 11.79
N ARG A 39 0.76 7.44 13.05
CA ARG A 39 1.88 6.65 13.55
C ARG A 39 2.03 5.33 12.77
N LEU A 40 0.94 4.58 12.61
CA LEU A 40 0.95 3.31 11.88
C LEU A 40 1.28 3.49 10.40
N VAL A 41 0.78 4.55 9.76
CA VAL A 41 1.14 4.90 8.38
C VAL A 41 2.63 5.20 8.26
N SER A 42 3.21 5.93 9.23
CA SER A 42 4.65 6.21 9.25
C SER A 42 5.48 4.94 9.44
N ASP A 43 5.08 4.05 10.34
CA ASP A 43 5.74 2.77 10.58
C ASP A 43 5.71 1.87 9.33
N LEU A 44 4.56 1.84 8.64
CA LEU A 44 4.40 1.15 7.37
C LEU A 44 5.27 1.75 6.26
N ASP A 45 5.27 3.08 6.07
CA ASP A 45 6.10 3.74 5.06
C ASP A 45 7.59 3.47 5.30
N PHE A 46 8.05 3.53 6.55
CA PHE A 46 9.41 3.17 6.92
C PHE A 46 9.73 1.71 6.54
N TRP A 47 8.82 0.78 6.86
CA TRP A 47 8.97 -0.63 6.51
C TRP A 47 9.06 -0.83 4.99
N LEU A 48 8.23 -0.16 4.19
CA LEU A 48 8.23 -0.30 2.72
C LEU A 48 9.51 0.23 2.06
N ARG A 49 10.14 1.26 2.65
CA ARG A 49 11.38 1.87 2.14
C ARG A 49 12.64 1.09 2.49
N CYS A 50 12.61 0.33 3.58
CA CYS A 50 13.74 -0.52 3.97
C CYS A 50 14.10 -1.55 2.87
N ASP A 51 15.34 -2.03 2.86
CA ASP A 51 15.91 -2.93 1.85
C ASP A 51 15.89 -2.38 0.41
N GLY A 52 16.19 -1.09 0.25
CA GLY A 52 16.41 -0.48 -1.06
C GLY A 52 15.16 -0.45 -1.94
N HIS A 53 13.99 -0.14 -1.37
CA HIS A 53 12.68 -0.12 -2.05
C HIS A 53 12.22 -1.48 -2.60
N ALA A 54 12.82 -2.59 -2.16
CA ALA A 54 12.41 -3.89 -2.65
C ALA A 54 11.01 -4.31 -2.15
N ARG A 55 10.50 -3.64 -1.11
CA ARG A 55 9.13 -3.75 -0.58
C ARG A 55 8.19 -2.66 -1.11
N ASN A 56 8.58 -1.93 -2.16
CA ASN A 56 7.69 -0.94 -2.77
C ASN A 56 6.45 -1.61 -3.39
N PRO A 57 5.22 -1.25 -2.97
CA PRO A 57 3.97 -1.84 -3.45
C PRO A 57 3.57 -1.22 -4.80
N GLY A 58 4.37 -1.49 -5.83
CA GLY A 58 4.23 -0.84 -7.14
C GLY A 58 2.93 -1.21 -7.86
N THR A 59 2.43 -2.43 -7.72
CA THR A 59 1.16 -2.82 -8.35
C THR A 59 -0.02 -2.07 -7.72
N THR A 60 0.02 -1.86 -6.41
CA THR A 60 -0.96 -1.02 -5.72
C THR A 60 -0.90 0.42 -6.21
N ALA A 61 0.30 0.98 -6.40
CA ALA A 61 0.48 2.33 -6.93
C ALA A 61 -0.07 2.46 -8.36
N ASP A 62 0.16 1.46 -9.21
CA ASP A 62 -0.36 1.43 -10.58
C ASP A 62 -1.89 1.44 -10.60
N LEU A 63 -2.55 0.68 -9.72
CA LEU A 63 -4.02 0.67 -9.61
C LEU A 63 -4.58 2.02 -9.15
N VAL A 64 -3.93 2.67 -8.17
CA VAL A 64 -4.32 4.01 -7.73
C VAL A 64 -4.16 5.01 -8.87
N GLY A 65 -3.04 4.96 -9.60
CA GLY A 65 -2.80 5.82 -10.76
C GLY A 65 -3.84 5.62 -11.87
N ALA A 66 -4.17 4.37 -12.20
CA ALA A 66 -5.20 4.04 -13.18
C ALA A 66 -6.60 4.53 -12.76
N ALA A 67 -6.98 4.33 -11.49
CA ALA A 67 -8.26 4.78 -10.95
C ALA A 67 -8.38 6.32 -10.99
N LEU A 68 -7.33 7.04 -10.61
CA LEU A 68 -7.28 8.50 -10.69
C LEU A 68 -7.41 8.98 -12.13
N LEU A 69 -6.72 8.37 -13.08
CA LEU A 69 -6.83 8.70 -14.50
C LEU A 69 -8.26 8.52 -15.02
N VAL A 70 -8.88 7.36 -14.73
CA VAL A 70 -10.27 7.08 -15.14
C VAL A 70 -11.22 8.13 -14.55
N SER A 71 -11.08 8.48 -13.27
CA SER A 71 -11.90 9.50 -12.61
C SER A 71 -11.75 10.89 -13.26
N LEU A 72 -10.52 11.28 -13.61
CA LEU A 72 -10.24 12.54 -14.30
C LEU A 72 -10.81 12.60 -15.72
N LEU A 73 -10.89 11.46 -16.41
CA LEU A 73 -11.50 11.38 -17.73
C LEU A 73 -13.03 11.37 -17.66
N ALA A 74 -13.61 10.65 -16.69
CA ALA A 74 -15.05 10.55 -16.50
C ALA A 74 -15.69 11.86 -16.02
N SER A 75 -14.98 12.64 -15.19
CA SER A 75 -15.45 13.95 -14.70
C SER A 75 -15.38 15.08 -15.74
N ARG A 76 -14.82 14.80 -16.92
CA ARG A 76 -14.77 15.72 -18.07
C ARG A 76 -15.87 15.48 -19.10
N GLY A 77 -16.75 14.51 -18.85
CA GLY A 77 -17.90 14.17 -19.69
C GLY A 77 -19.19 14.85 -19.27
#